data_AF-A0A0E0Q307-F1
#
_entry.id   AF-A0A0E0Q307-F1
#
_cell.length_a   1.000
_cell.length_b   1.000
_cell.length_c   1.000
_cell.angle_alpha   90.00
_cell.angle_beta   90.00
_cell.angle_gamma   90.00
#
_symmetry.space_group_name_H-M   'P 1'
#
loop_
_entity.id
_entity.type
_entity.pdbx_description
1 polymer ?
#
loop_
_entity_poly.entity_id
_entity_poly.type
_entity_poly.pdbx_seq_one_letter_code
_entity_poly.pdbx_strand_id
1 'polypeptide(L)'
;MIRTKGEAGTGNVVEAVRHVRSVMGDIRALRNMDDDEVFSYAKRIAAPYDLVMQTKQLGRLPVVQFAAGGVATPADAALMMQLGCDGVFANEIR
;
A
#
# COMPACT_ATOMS: atom_id res chain seq x y z
N MET A 1 -7.16 6.00 8.09
CA MET A 1 -7.09 5.92 6.62
C MET A 1 -5.69 6.32 6.18
N ILE A 2 -5.12 5.64 5.19
CA ILE A 2 -3.84 5.99 4.57
C ILE A 2 -3.99 6.12 3.04
N ARG A 3 -3.01 6.78 2.41
CA ARG A 3 -2.85 6.76 0.95
C ARG A 3 -1.40 6.52 0.56
N THR A 4 -1.15 5.63 -0.39
CA THR A 4 0.17 5.47 -0.99
C THR A 4 0.40 6.61 -1.99
N LYS A 5 1.52 7.32 -1.83
CA LYS A 5 1.84 8.50 -2.65
C LYS A 5 2.50 8.07 -3.95
N GLY A 6 1.94 8.42 -5.09
CA GLY A 6 2.61 8.41 -6.40
C GLY A 6 3.19 9.78 -6.73
N GLU A 7 3.56 9.97 -7.98
CA GLU A 7 3.97 11.27 -8.48
C GLU A 7 2.74 12.13 -8.79
N ALA A 8 2.69 13.34 -8.21
CA ALA A 8 1.53 14.22 -8.36
C ALA A 8 1.69 15.09 -9.60
N GLY A 9 0.62 15.25 -10.38
CA GLY A 9 0.57 16.21 -11.49
C GLY A 9 1.26 15.77 -12.79
N THR A 10 1.80 14.55 -12.86
CA THR A 10 2.46 14.04 -14.08
C THR A 10 1.56 13.18 -14.97
N GLY A 11 0.40 12.74 -14.45
CA GLY A 11 -0.45 11.76 -15.12
C GLY A 11 0.21 10.37 -15.27
N ASN A 12 1.31 10.12 -14.57
CA ASN A 12 2.06 8.88 -14.64
C ASN A 12 1.87 8.04 -13.36
N VAL A 13 1.20 6.90 -13.48
CA VAL A 13 0.85 6.02 -12.35
C VAL A 13 2.00 5.14 -11.83
N VAL A 14 3.17 5.13 -12.48
CA VAL A 14 4.29 4.20 -12.16
C VAL A 14 4.71 4.24 -10.69
N GLU A 15 4.84 5.43 -10.10
CA GLU A 15 5.24 5.55 -8.69
C GLU A 15 4.13 5.09 -7.73
N ALA A 16 2.85 5.28 -8.10
CA ALA A 16 1.75 4.73 -7.33
C ALA A 16 1.76 3.20 -7.38
N VAL A 17 1.95 2.59 -8.56
CA VAL A 17 2.10 1.13 -8.72
C VAL A 17 3.24 0.61 -7.85
N ARG A 18 4.41 1.27 -7.89
CA ARG A 18 5.60 0.86 -7.14
C ARG A 18 5.33 0.82 -5.63
N HIS A 19 4.76 1.88 -5.07
CA HIS A 19 4.47 1.92 -3.63
C HIS A 19 3.36 0.97 -3.21
N VAL A 20 2.29 0.82 -4.00
CA VAL A 20 1.23 -0.16 -3.70
C VAL A 20 1.79 -1.58 -3.70
N ARG A 21 2.62 -1.94 -4.69
CA ARG A 21 3.27 -3.25 -4.75
C ARG A 21 4.23 -3.48 -3.59
N SER A 22 4.98 -2.46 -3.17
CA SER A 22 5.85 -2.55 -2.00
C SER A 22 5.05 -2.90 -0.75
N VAL A 23 4.01 -2.11 -0.45
CA VAL A 23 3.18 -2.31 0.74
C VAL A 23 2.47 -3.67 0.70
N MET A 24 1.87 -4.05 -0.42
CA MET A 24 1.17 -5.33 -0.54
C MET A 24 2.12 -6.54 -0.51
N GLY A 25 3.32 -6.39 -1.07
CA GLY A 25 4.37 -7.41 -1.00
C GLY A 25 4.82 -7.66 0.43
N ASP A 26 5.10 -6.59 1.16
CA ASP A 26 5.48 -6.64 2.58
C ASP A 26 4.40 -7.27 3.45
N ILE A 27 3.12 -6.96 3.23
CA ILE A 27 2.00 -7.57 3.94
C ILE A 27 1.92 -9.08 3.67
N ARG A 28 2.09 -9.51 2.40
CA ARG A 28 2.08 -10.94 2.05
C ARG A 28 3.25 -11.68 2.67
N ALA A 29 4.44 -11.08 2.66
CA ALA A 29 5.63 -11.65 3.30
C ALA A 29 5.43 -11.76 4.82
N LEU A 30 4.96 -10.68 5.46
CA LEU A 30 4.67 -10.64 6.89
C LEU A 30 3.63 -11.67 7.31
N ARG A 31 2.57 -11.86 6.51
CA ARG A 31 1.52 -12.85 6.78
C ARG A 31 2.09 -14.27 6.92
N ASN A 32 3.06 -14.62 6.09
CA ASN A 32 3.67 -15.96 6.06
C ASN A 32 4.97 -16.08 6.90
N MET A 33 5.44 -14.99 7.49
CA MET A 33 6.62 -14.96 8.36
C MET A 33 6.40 -15.80 9.62
N ASP A 34 7.46 -16.33 10.23
CA ASP A 34 7.34 -16.95 11.56
C ASP A 34 7.04 -15.88 12.62
N ASP A 35 6.24 -16.19 13.63
CA ASP A 35 5.87 -15.26 14.71
C ASP A 35 7.12 -14.75 15.46
N ASP A 36 8.12 -15.63 15.63
CA ASP A 36 9.40 -15.31 16.28
C ASP A 36 10.23 -14.27 15.49
N GLU A 37 10.05 -14.20 14.17
CA GLU A 37 10.76 -13.28 13.28
C GLU A 37 10.10 -11.88 13.19
N VAL A 38 8.82 -11.76 13.60
CA VAL A 38 8.05 -10.53 13.43
C VAL A 38 8.64 -9.37 14.22
N PHE A 39 9.21 -9.63 15.40
CA PHE A 39 9.84 -8.57 16.20
C PHE A 39 11.04 -7.94 15.48
N SER A 40 11.88 -8.77 14.86
CA SER A 40 13.02 -8.33 14.05
C SER A 40 12.56 -7.58 12.80
N TYR A 41 11.49 -8.05 12.16
CA TYR A 41 10.87 -7.38 11.01
C TYR A 41 10.37 -5.98 11.39
N ALA A 42 9.61 -5.86 12.49
CA ALA A 42 9.09 -4.59 12.99
C ALA A 42 10.21 -3.58 13.27
N LYS A 43 11.31 -4.05 13.89
CA LYS A 43 12.51 -3.23 14.11
C LYS A 43 13.15 -2.76 12.79
N ARG A 44 13.27 -3.65 11.79
CA ARG A 44 13.86 -3.35 10.48
C ARG A 44 13.11 -2.25 9.73
N ILE A 45 11.78 -2.30 9.76
CA ILE A 45 10.93 -1.30 9.08
C ILE A 45 10.63 -0.08 9.94
N ALA A 46 11.20 -0.01 11.15
CA ALA A 46 10.96 1.04 12.13
C ALA A 46 9.46 1.28 12.42
N ALA A 47 8.69 0.20 12.60
CA ALA A 47 7.25 0.25 12.88
C ALA A 47 6.92 -0.33 14.26
N PRO A 48 5.85 0.15 14.93
CA PRO A 48 5.38 -0.43 16.20
C PRO A 48 5.01 -1.90 16.05
N TYR A 49 5.53 -2.76 16.93
CA TYR A 49 5.32 -4.20 16.90
C TYR A 49 3.84 -4.59 16.89
N ASP A 50 3.02 -3.94 17.74
CA ASP A 50 1.59 -4.26 17.86
C ASP A 50 0.83 -4.02 16.54
N LEU A 51 1.17 -2.95 15.81
CA LEU A 51 0.57 -2.66 14.51
C LEU A 51 1.03 -3.65 13.43
N VAL A 52 2.27 -4.10 13.50
CA VAL A 52 2.81 -5.13 12.60
C VAL A 52 2.09 -6.45 12.86
N MET A 53 1.94 -6.87 14.12
CA MET A 53 1.19 -8.07 14.48
C MET A 53 -0.28 -7.98 14.08
N GLN A 54 -0.92 -6.85 14.29
CA GLN A 54 -2.31 -6.64 13.84
C GLN A 54 -2.42 -6.77 12.32
N THR A 55 -1.47 -6.18 11.57
CA THR A 55 -1.42 -6.26 10.10
C THR A 55 -1.21 -7.70 9.63
N LYS A 56 -0.36 -8.48 10.32
CA LYS A 56 -0.13 -9.90 10.07
C LYS A 56 -1.41 -10.72 10.26
N GLN A 57 -2.09 -10.55 11.38
CA GLN A 57 -3.32 -11.26 11.72
C GLN A 57 -4.45 -10.94 10.73
N LEU A 58 -4.57 -9.68 10.31
CA LEU A 58 -5.58 -9.26 9.34
C LEU A 58 -5.24 -9.63 7.89
N GLY A 59 -3.96 -9.81 7.56
CA GLY A 59 -3.49 -9.99 6.18
C GLY A 59 -3.69 -8.76 5.29
N ARG A 60 -3.94 -7.59 5.90
CA ARG A 60 -4.12 -6.28 5.28
C ARG A 60 -3.82 -5.19 6.31
N LEU A 61 -3.73 -3.94 5.86
CA LEU A 61 -3.60 -2.81 6.79
C LEU A 61 -4.87 -2.66 7.65
N PRO A 62 -4.72 -2.26 8.93
CA PRO A 62 -5.84 -2.10 9.87
C PRO A 62 -6.72 -0.86 9.58
N VAL A 63 -6.50 -0.20 8.45
CA VAL A 63 -7.23 0.98 8.01
C VAL A 63 -7.44 0.93 6.50
N VAL A 64 -8.37 1.75 6.01
CA VAL A 64 -8.61 1.96 4.58
C VAL A 64 -7.34 2.46 3.87
N GLN A 65 -6.98 1.84 2.75
CA GLN A 65 -5.81 2.17 1.93
C GLN A 65 -6.22 2.63 0.53
N PHE A 66 -5.89 3.88 0.20
CA PHE A 66 -6.12 4.44 -1.14
C PHE A 66 -4.82 4.55 -1.94
N ALA A 67 -4.91 4.47 -3.27
CA ALA A 67 -3.85 4.92 -4.15
C ALA A 67 -4.04 6.41 -4.52
N ALA A 68 -2.95 7.17 -4.62
CA ALA A 68 -2.99 8.56 -5.02
C ALA A 68 -1.78 8.91 -5.91
N GLY A 69 -1.95 9.81 -6.88
CA GLY A 69 -0.86 10.29 -7.74
C GLY A 69 -0.76 9.54 -9.06
N GLY A 70 -0.79 10.27 -10.17
CA GLY A 70 -0.62 9.72 -11.52
C GLY A 70 -1.82 8.97 -12.10
N VAL A 71 -2.94 8.85 -11.39
CA VAL A 71 -4.17 8.23 -11.91
C VAL A 71 -4.84 9.22 -12.87
N ALA A 72 -4.71 8.96 -14.18
CA ALA A 72 -5.23 9.85 -15.23
C ALA A 72 -6.41 9.23 -16.00
N THR A 73 -6.47 7.90 -16.07
CA THR A 73 -7.46 7.17 -16.86
C THR A 73 -8.28 6.20 -16.00
N PRO A 74 -9.47 5.76 -16.48
CA PRO A 74 -10.22 4.69 -15.85
C PRO A 74 -9.42 3.38 -15.72
N ALA A 75 -8.50 3.12 -16.66
CA ALA A 75 -7.62 1.94 -16.62
C ALA A 75 -6.63 2.02 -15.45
N ASP A 76 -6.06 3.20 -15.17
CA ASP A 76 -5.18 3.41 -14.02
C ASP A 76 -5.94 3.18 -12.71
N ALA A 77 -7.17 3.71 -12.62
CA ALA A 77 -8.02 3.50 -11.45
C ALA A 77 -8.33 2.01 -11.24
N ALA A 78 -8.75 1.31 -12.29
CA ALA A 78 -9.03 -0.13 -12.24
C ALA A 78 -7.79 -0.94 -11.85
N LEU A 79 -6.61 -0.59 -12.37
CA LEU A 79 -5.34 -1.22 -12.02
C LEU A 79 -5.04 -1.08 -10.52
N MET A 80 -5.21 0.11 -9.94
CA MET A 80 -4.99 0.32 -8.50
C MET A 80 -5.93 -0.55 -7.64
N MET A 81 -7.21 -0.65 -8.03
CA MET A 81 -8.17 -1.51 -7.33
C MET A 81 -7.78 -2.99 -7.42
N GLN A 82 -7.35 -3.46 -8.60
CA GLN A 82 -6.89 -4.85 -8.79
C GLN A 82 -5.60 -5.17 -8.00
N LEU A 83 -4.76 -4.16 -7.73
CA LEU A 83 -3.59 -4.32 -6.88
C LEU A 83 -3.92 -4.39 -5.38
N GLY A 84 -5.19 -4.18 -5.00
CA GLY A 84 -5.69 -4.35 -3.64
C GLY A 84 -5.98 -3.05 -2.89
N CYS A 85 -6.04 -1.90 -3.56
CA CYS A 85 -6.48 -0.65 -2.94
C CYS A 85 -7.99 -0.65 -2.69
N ASP A 86 -8.42 0.03 -1.62
CA ASP A 86 -9.84 0.22 -1.28
C ASP A 86 -10.44 1.43 -2.04
N GLY A 87 -9.62 2.24 -2.70
CA GLY A 87 -10.05 3.41 -3.48
C GLY A 87 -8.89 4.16 -4.14
N VAL A 88 -9.21 5.17 -4.94
CA VAL A 88 -8.23 6.01 -5.66
C VAL A 88 -8.54 7.49 -5.48
N PHE A 89 -7.49 8.30 -5.37
CA PHE A 89 -7.57 9.76 -5.52
C PHE A 89 -7.18 10.14 -6.95
N ALA A 90 -8.13 10.69 -7.68
CA ALA A 90 -7.89 11.33 -8.97
C ALA A 90 -7.76 12.85 -8.75
N ASN A 91 -6.73 13.44 -9.33
CA ASN A 91 -6.61 14.90 -9.40
C ASN A 91 -7.02 15.33 -10.81
N GLU A 92 -7.72 16.47 -10.93
CA GLU A 92 -7.88 17.12 -12.24
C GLU A 92 -6.49 17.49 -12.78
N ILE A 93 -6.14 16.93 -13.93
CA ILE A 93 -5.04 17.43 -14.77
C ILE A 93 -5.63 18.62 -15.52
N ARG A 94 -5.28 19.84 -15.10
CA ARG A 94 -5.56 21.06 -15.87
C ARG A 94 -4.57 21.22 -17.01
#